data_AF-A0A326TWW4-F1
#
_entry.id   AF-A0A326TWW4-F1
#
_cell.length_a   1.000
_cell.length_b   1.000
_cell.length_c   1.000
_cell.angle_alpha   90.00
_cell.angle_beta   90.00
_cell.angle_gamma   90.00
#
_symmetry.space_group_name_H-M   'P 1'
#
loop_
_entity.id
_entity.type
_entity.pdbx_description
1 polymer ?
#
loop_
_entity_poly.entity_id
_entity_poly.type
_entity_poly.pdbx_seq_one_letter_code
_entity_poly.pdbx_strand_id
1 'polypeptide(L)'
;MKASTTSSTPVATRPLDDQIWYDLYVWLLPLVEKWVRYANVVAWYGQQKEVSEDITQEAVLRTFHYNQRADHGEVRPIDSLKSLCKTIAQNYFRDRRKKDWNLVRPSQENSGPEESYPHLESLEDPSQIAVDHLLLKNVITIAARLVVRFPPGQRAALLTDLALISDFGEQPTLLEQVLSEEGIHLRDYRQPLPDDPGAKNRHAALLSIAYKRLRKEVSL
;
A
#
# COMPACT_ATOMS: atom_id res chain seq x y z
N MET A 1 -8.30 -60.39 -33.94
CA MET A 1 -8.32 -60.31 -32.47
C MET A 1 -8.36 -58.84 -32.08
N LYS A 2 -9.07 -58.55 -30.98
CA LYS A 2 -9.63 -57.25 -30.61
C LYS A 2 -8.58 -56.26 -30.09
N ALA A 3 -8.94 -54.99 -30.29
CA ALA A 3 -8.45 -53.75 -29.72
C ALA A 3 -7.88 -53.81 -28.29
N SER A 4 -6.95 -52.90 -28.01
CA SER A 4 -7.01 -52.03 -26.82
C SER A 4 -6.22 -50.76 -27.08
N THR A 5 -6.95 -49.75 -27.56
CA THR A 5 -6.54 -48.34 -27.59
C THR A 5 -6.57 -47.83 -26.17
N THR A 6 -5.41 -47.60 -25.54
CA THR A 6 -5.33 -46.78 -24.33
C THR A 6 -5.29 -45.32 -24.74
N SER A 7 -6.46 -44.70 -24.79
CA SER A 7 -6.64 -43.25 -24.83
C SER A 7 -6.14 -42.66 -23.51
N SER A 8 -4.90 -42.16 -23.51
CA SER A 8 -4.42 -41.30 -22.42
C SER A 8 -4.96 -39.90 -22.67
N THR A 9 -5.98 -39.52 -21.90
CA THR A 9 -6.53 -38.16 -21.88
C THR A 9 -5.50 -37.25 -21.19
N PRO A 10 -5.01 -36.17 -21.84
CA PRO A 10 -4.18 -35.20 -21.13
C PRO A 10 -5.09 -34.41 -20.19
N VAL A 11 -4.93 -34.66 -18.89
CA VAL A 11 -5.45 -33.77 -17.85
C VAL A 11 -4.84 -32.40 -18.10
N ALA A 12 -5.69 -31.43 -18.44
CA ALA A 12 -5.31 -30.05 -18.64
C ALA A 12 -4.87 -29.43 -17.31
N THR A 13 -3.62 -29.64 -16.93
CA THR A 13 -2.94 -28.79 -15.97
C THR A 13 -2.76 -27.42 -16.62
N ARG A 14 -3.70 -26.50 -16.38
CA ARG A 14 -3.43 -25.08 -16.54
C ARG A 14 -2.17 -24.76 -15.71
N PRO A 15 -1.17 -24.07 -16.28
CA PRO A 15 0.03 -23.74 -15.52
C PRO A 15 -0.37 -22.91 -14.31
N LEU A 16 0.08 -23.31 -13.12
CA LEU A 16 -0.30 -22.69 -11.85
C LEU A 16 -0.09 -21.17 -11.83
N ASP A 17 0.80 -20.65 -12.67
CA ASP A 17 1.10 -19.23 -12.80
C ASP A 17 -0.07 -18.41 -13.35
N ASP A 18 -0.81 -18.93 -14.34
CA ASP A 18 -1.92 -18.20 -14.98
C ASP A 18 -3.10 -18.00 -14.01
N GLN A 19 -3.31 -18.95 -13.10
CA GLN A 19 -4.40 -18.90 -12.13
C GLN A 19 -4.19 -17.78 -11.11
N ILE A 20 -2.95 -17.53 -10.68
CA ILE A 20 -2.62 -16.47 -9.73
C ILE A 20 -3.00 -15.09 -10.28
N TRP A 21 -2.71 -14.83 -11.55
CA TRP A 21 -3.03 -13.57 -12.21
C TRP A 21 -4.53 -13.41 -12.45
N TYR A 22 -5.21 -14.50 -12.80
CA TYR A 22 -6.67 -14.50 -12.91
C TYR A 22 -7.35 -14.23 -11.56
N ASP A 23 -6.90 -14.86 -10.48
CA ASP A 23 -7.44 -14.64 -9.13
C ASP A 23 -7.20 -13.19 -8.68
N LEU A 24 -6.04 -12.63 -9.02
CA LEU A 24 -5.71 -11.23 -8.74
C LEU A 24 -6.63 -10.28 -9.51
N TYR A 25 -6.91 -10.56 -10.78
CA TYR A 25 -7.86 -9.82 -11.61
C TYR A 25 -9.27 -9.86 -11.02
N VAL A 26 -9.78 -11.06 -10.72
CA VAL A 26 -11.13 -11.25 -10.15
C VAL A 26 -11.28 -10.55 -8.81
N TRP A 27 -10.23 -10.56 -7.97
CA TRP A 27 -10.23 -9.87 -6.70
C TRP A 27 -10.22 -8.33 -6.85
N LEU A 28 -9.46 -7.80 -7.81
CA LEU A 28 -9.27 -6.37 -7.98
C LEU A 28 -10.45 -5.69 -8.70
N LEU A 29 -11.03 -6.35 -9.70
CA LEU A 29 -12.10 -5.80 -10.55
C LEU A 29 -13.25 -5.15 -9.76
N PRO A 30 -13.90 -5.80 -8.76
CA PRO A 30 -15.01 -5.19 -8.04
C PRO A 30 -14.59 -3.95 -7.21
N LEU A 31 -13.33 -3.86 -6.79
CA LEU A 31 -12.81 -2.67 -6.11
C LEU A 31 -12.70 -1.49 -7.09
N VAL A 32 -12.16 -1.77 -8.29
CA VAL A 32 -12.00 -0.77 -9.34
C VAL A 32 -13.36 -0.32 -9.89
N GLU A 33 -14.31 -1.23 -10.09
CA GLU A 33 -15.69 -0.91 -10.48
C GLU A 33 -16.34 0.07 -9.51
N LYS A 34 -16.10 -0.13 -8.21
CA LYS A 34 -16.55 0.80 -7.18
C LYS A 34 -15.91 2.18 -7.36
N TRP A 35 -14.60 2.25 -7.57
CA TRP A 35 -13.89 3.53 -7.77
C TRP A 35 -14.39 4.27 -9.01
N VAL A 36 -14.52 3.59 -10.14
CA VAL A 36 -14.98 4.17 -11.40
C VAL A 36 -16.42 4.67 -11.28
N ARG A 37 -17.30 3.91 -10.62
CA ARG A 37 -18.69 4.33 -10.36
C ARG A 37 -18.77 5.65 -9.59
N TYR A 38 -17.87 5.87 -8.64
CA TYR A 38 -17.85 7.07 -7.81
C TYR A 38 -16.94 8.21 -8.33
N ALA A 39 -16.19 7.98 -9.42
CA ALA A 39 -15.20 8.95 -9.90
C ALA A 39 -15.79 10.25 -10.48
N ASN A 40 -17.07 10.25 -10.81
CA ASN A 40 -17.83 11.37 -11.42
C ASN A 40 -17.22 11.93 -12.71
N VAL A 41 -16.45 11.13 -13.46
CA VAL A 41 -15.88 11.54 -14.74
C VAL A 41 -16.93 11.41 -15.83
N VAL A 42 -17.35 12.54 -16.42
CA VAL A 42 -18.41 12.57 -17.45
C VAL A 42 -18.08 11.66 -18.64
N ALA A 43 -16.82 11.68 -19.09
CA ALA A 43 -16.36 10.86 -20.21
C ALA A 43 -16.44 9.34 -19.96
N TRP A 44 -16.57 8.91 -18.70
CA TRP A 44 -16.68 7.48 -18.34
C TRP A 44 -18.13 7.00 -18.26
N TYR A 45 -19.11 7.90 -18.39
CA TYR A 45 -20.52 7.54 -18.30
C TYR A 45 -20.95 6.64 -19.46
N GLY A 46 -21.53 5.48 -19.15
CA GLY A 46 -21.91 4.46 -20.12
C GLY A 46 -20.75 3.54 -20.54
N GLN A 47 -19.52 3.80 -20.06
CA GLN A 47 -18.33 3.00 -20.30
C GLN A 47 -17.65 2.55 -19.01
N GLN A 48 -18.36 2.60 -17.88
CA GLN A 48 -17.75 2.37 -16.56
C GLN A 48 -17.16 0.97 -16.45
N LYS A 49 -17.78 -0.02 -17.10
CA LYS A 49 -17.31 -1.40 -17.08
C LYS A 49 -15.98 -1.52 -17.82
N GLU A 50 -15.91 -0.99 -19.03
CA GLU A 50 -14.72 -1.00 -19.89
C GLU A 50 -13.56 -0.25 -19.24
N VAL A 51 -13.83 0.92 -18.63
CA VAL A 51 -12.82 1.65 -17.87
C VAL A 51 -12.33 0.85 -16.66
N SER A 52 -13.23 0.14 -15.97
CA SER A 52 -12.85 -0.69 -14.81
C SER A 52 -12.01 -1.89 -15.22
N GLU A 53 -12.39 -2.55 -16.31
CA GLU A 53 -11.63 -3.67 -16.88
C GLU A 53 -10.24 -3.21 -17.33
N ASP A 54 -10.13 -2.09 -18.05
CA ASP A 54 -8.85 -1.53 -18.52
C ASP A 54 -7.90 -1.20 -17.35
N ILE A 55 -8.41 -0.51 -16.32
CA ILE A 55 -7.62 -0.20 -15.12
C ILE A 55 -7.15 -1.48 -14.42
N THR A 56 -8.04 -2.48 -14.30
CA THR A 56 -7.74 -3.74 -13.63
C THR A 56 -6.70 -4.54 -14.42
N GLN A 57 -6.87 -4.65 -15.74
CA GLN A 57 -5.95 -5.37 -16.63
C GLN A 57 -4.56 -4.73 -16.61
N GLU A 58 -4.48 -3.40 -16.75
CA GLU A 58 -3.22 -2.67 -16.72
C GLU A 58 -2.49 -2.85 -15.38
N ALA A 59 -3.23 -2.84 -14.26
CA ALA A 59 -2.65 -3.05 -12.95
C ALA A 59 -2.09 -4.46 -12.77
N VAL A 60 -2.82 -5.50 -13.21
CA VAL A 60 -2.36 -6.89 -13.18
C VAL A 60 -1.13 -7.06 -14.07
N LEU A 61 -1.14 -6.52 -15.29
CA LEU A 61 -0.04 -6.60 -16.24
C LEU A 61 1.24 -5.96 -15.70
N ARG A 62 1.14 -4.76 -15.12
CA ARG A 62 2.28 -4.10 -14.48
C ARG A 62 2.81 -4.85 -13.27
N THR A 63 1.91 -5.47 -12.49
CA THR A 63 2.30 -6.33 -11.35
C THR A 63 3.07 -7.55 -11.85
N PHE A 64 2.60 -8.18 -12.92
CA PHE A 64 3.29 -9.30 -13.56
C PHE A 64 4.70 -8.92 -14.02
N HIS A 65 4.85 -7.81 -14.75
CA HIS A 65 6.17 -7.34 -15.17
C HIS A 65 7.08 -6.98 -14.00
N TYR A 66 6.52 -6.41 -12.92
CA TYR A 66 7.29 -6.17 -11.70
C TYR A 66 7.77 -7.49 -11.09
N ASN A 67 6.91 -8.51 -11.03
CA ASN A 67 7.26 -9.83 -10.50
C ASN A 67 8.40 -10.47 -11.30
N GLN A 68 8.32 -10.44 -12.63
CA GLN A 68 9.40 -10.94 -13.49
C GLN A 68 10.74 -10.24 -13.21
N ARG A 69 10.72 -8.92 -13.03
CA ARG A 69 11.93 -8.15 -12.70
C ARG A 69 12.45 -8.46 -11.29
N ALA A 70 11.57 -8.75 -10.34
CA ALA A 70 11.95 -9.17 -8.99
C ALA A 70 12.60 -10.56 -9.02
N ASP A 71 12.05 -11.49 -9.81
CA ASP A 71 12.59 -12.85 -10.00
C ASP A 71 13.99 -12.82 -10.65
N HIS A 72 14.23 -11.88 -11.56
CA HIS A 72 15.55 -11.62 -12.14
C HIS A 72 16.50 -10.83 -11.22
N GLY A 73 16.06 -10.40 -10.05
CA GLY A 73 16.86 -9.64 -9.08
C GLY A 73 17.11 -8.18 -9.44
N GLU A 74 16.35 -7.60 -10.38
CA GLU A 74 16.47 -6.19 -10.78
C GLU A 74 15.80 -5.23 -9.79
N VAL A 75 14.74 -5.68 -9.12
CA VAL A 75 13.96 -4.91 -8.15
C VAL A 75 13.78 -5.68 -6.85
N ARG A 76 13.26 -5.01 -5.83
CA ARG A 76 13.01 -5.66 -4.54
C ARG A 76 11.97 -6.79 -4.69
N PRO A 77 12.13 -7.90 -3.96
CA PRO A 77 11.11 -8.95 -3.89
C PRO A 77 9.76 -8.39 -3.46
N ILE A 78 8.69 -8.94 -4.03
CA ILE A 78 7.32 -8.54 -3.71
C ILE A 78 6.90 -9.22 -2.40
N ASP A 79 6.58 -8.43 -1.37
CA ASP A 79 6.06 -8.96 -0.11
C ASP A 79 4.59 -9.43 -0.24
N SER A 80 3.79 -8.75 -1.07
CA SER A 80 2.40 -9.11 -1.34
C SER A 80 1.94 -8.66 -2.74
N LEU A 81 1.62 -9.63 -3.60
CA LEU A 81 1.09 -9.38 -4.95
C LEU A 81 -0.20 -8.56 -4.93
N LYS A 82 -1.12 -8.87 -4.00
CA LYS A 82 -2.39 -8.14 -3.85
C LYS A 82 -2.17 -6.69 -3.45
N SER A 83 -1.25 -6.43 -2.51
CA SER A 83 -0.94 -5.06 -2.09
C SER A 83 -0.31 -4.25 -3.22
N LEU A 84 0.68 -4.82 -3.91
CA LEU A 84 1.34 -4.14 -5.03
C LEU A 84 0.34 -3.82 -6.15
N CYS A 85 -0.48 -4.80 -6.53
CA CYS A 85 -1.47 -4.65 -7.59
C CYS A 85 -2.52 -3.58 -7.26
N LYS A 86 -3.03 -3.55 -6.01
CA LYS A 86 -3.93 -2.50 -5.54
C LYS A 86 -3.29 -1.12 -5.66
N THR A 87 -2.04 -0.97 -5.22
CA THR A 87 -1.31 0.31 -5.31
C THR A 87 -1.14 0.77 -6.75
N ILE A 88 -0.75 -0.13 -7.66
CA ILE A 88 -0.62 0.17 -9.09
C ILE A 88 -1.99 0.60 -9.66
N ALA A 89 -3.06 -0.12 -9.35
CA ALA A 89 -4.41 0.20 -9.80
C ALA A 89 -4.87 1.58 -9.31
N GLN A 90 -4.62 1.91 -8.04
CA GLN A 90 -4.96 3.22 -7.48
C GLN A 90 -4.22 4.36 -8.19
N ASN A 91 -2.91 4.18 -8.42
CA ASN A 91 -2.10 5.18 -9.12
C ASN A 91 -2.60 5.36 -10.56
N TYR A 92 -2.82 4.27 -11.28
CA TYR A 92 -3.31 4.32 -12.66
C TYR A 92 -4.71 4.94 -12.75
N PHE A 93 -5.63 4.58 -11.84
CA PHE A 93 -6.95 5.21 -11.73
C PHE A 93 -6.84 6.72 -11.51
N ARG A 94 -5.99 7.17 -10.58
CA ARG A 94 -5.79 8.60 -10.29
C ARG A 94 -5.24 9.35 -11.50
N ASP A 95 -4.23 8.78 -12.16
CA ASP A 95 -3.61 9.38 -13.35
C ASP A 95 -4.60 9.48 -14.51
N ARG A 96 -5.35 8.41 -14.77
CA ARG A 96 -6.37 8.38 -15.82
C ARG A 96 -7.51 9.36 -15.51
N ARG A 97 -8.01 9.36 -14.28
CA ARG A 97 -9.04 10.32 -13.83
C ARG A 97 -8.58 11.75 -14.06
N LYS A 98 -7.35 12.08 -13.64
CA LYS A 98 -6.77 13.41 -13.84
C LYS A 98 -6.70 13.78 -15.31
N LYS A 99 -6.27 12.85 -16.17
CA LYS A 99 -6.19 13.06 -17.62
C LYS A 99 -7.56 13.30 -18.24
N ASP A 100 -8.53 12.46 -17.93
CA ASP A 100 -9.86 12.48 -18.57
C ASP A 100 -10.76 13.58 -18.01
N TRP A 101 -10.53 14.01 -16.77
CA TRP A 101 -11.16 15.21 -16.21
C TRP A 101 -10.75 16.48 -16.97
N ASN A 102 -9.47 16.58 -17.34
CA ASN A 102 -8.93 17.73 -18.08
C ASN A 102 -9.34 17.74 -19.57
N LEU A 103 -9.87 16.63 -20.09
CA LEU A 103 -10.34 16.53 -21.48
C LEU A 103 -11.75 17.11 -21.67
N VAL A 104 -12.50 17.33 -20.59
CA VAL A 104 -13.73 18.12 -20.62
C VAL A 104 -13.34 19.60 -20.61
N ARG A 105 -13.14 20.18 -21.81
CA ARG A 105 -13.15 21.65 -21.93
C ARG A 105 -14.48 22.14 -21.36
N PRO A 106 -14.51 23.12 -20.45
CA PRO A 106 -15.74 23.86 -20.22
C PRO A 106 -16.04 24.54 -21.55
N SER A 107 -17.06 24.07 -22.24
CA SER A 107 -17.73 24.89 -23.23
C SER A 107 -18.14 26.16 -22.49
N GLN A 108 -17.41 27.25 -22.68
CA GLN A 108 -17.94 28.58 -22.43
C GLN A 108 -19.25 28.65 -23.21
N GLU A 109 -20.37 28.62 -22.48
CA GLU A 109 -21.71 29.12 -22.80
C GLU A 109 -22.76 28.28 -22.06
N ASN A 110 -22.88 28.51 -20.75
CA ASN A 110 -24.16 28.96 -20.19
C ASN A 110 -24.06 29.16 -18.68
N SER A 111 -24.48 30.37 -18.28
CA SER A 111 -24.73 30.82 -16.93
C SER A 111 -25.64 29.87 -16.14
N GLY A 112 -25.11 29.27 -15.07
CA GLY A 112 -25.83 28.59 -14.00
C GLY A 112 -25.11 28.83 -12.68
N PRO A 113 -25.83 28.89 -11.54
CA PRO A 113 -25.27 29.34 -10.27
C PRO A 113 -24.17 28.38 -9.82
N GLU A 114 -23.08 28.93 -9.29
CA GLU A 114 -21.92 28.27 -8.71
C GLU A 114 -22.30 26.97 -7.96
N GLU A 115 -22.31 25.84 -8.66
CA GLU A 115 -22.27 24.54 -8.03
C GLU A 115 -20.86 24.42 -7.45
N SER A 116 -20.78 24.52 -6.12
CA SER A 116 -19.58 24.28 -5.34
C SER A 116 -18.77 23.14 -5.95
N TYR A 117 -17.61 23.50 -6.51
CA TYR A 117 -16.56 22.56 -6.86
C TYR A 117 -16.33 21.65 -5.65
N PRO A 118 -16.62 20.33 -5.71
CA PRO A 118 -16.19 19.43 -4.66
C PRO A 118 -14.67 19.54 -4.62
N HIS A 119 -14.14 19.96 -3.47
CA HIS A 119 -12.71 20.00 -3.24
C HIS A 119 -12.07 18.69 -3.72
N LEU A 120 -10.88 18.82 -4.32
CA LEU A 120 -10.09 17.73 -4.90
C LEU A 120 -9.70 16.63 -3.89
N GLU A 121 -10.11 16.77 -2.63
CA GLU A 121 -9.85 15.89 -1.51
C GLU A 121 -11.11 15.09 -1.16
N SER A 122 -10.94 13.79 -0.99
CA SER A 122 -11.95 12.87 -0.45
C SER A 122 -13.08 12.43 -1.39
N LEU A 123 -12.69 11.75 -2.48
CA LEU A 123 -13.50 10.65 -3.02
C LEU A 123 -12.77 9.31 -2.92
N GLU A 124 -11.85 9.24 -1.95
CA GLU A 124 -11.45 7.96 -1.38
C GLU A 124 -12.64 7.42 -0.60
N ASP A 125 -13.00 6.17 -0.82
CA ASP A 125 -14.08 5.51 -0.10
C ASP A 125 -13.80 5.61 1.41
N PRO A 126 -14.62 6.33 2.21
CA PRO A 126 -14.38 6.50 3.64
C PRO A 126 -14.23 5.17 4.37
N SER A 127 -14.90 4.13 3.88
CA SER A 127 -14.76 2.78 4.43
C SER A 127 -13.41 2.15 4.08
N GLN A 128 -12.86 2.40 2.88
CA GLN A 128 -11.53 1.93 2.52
C GLN A 128 -10.44 2.72 3.24
N ILE A 129 -10.58 4.04 3.40
CA ILE A 129 -9.69 4.86 4.23
C ILE A 129 -9.74 4.36 5.66
N ALA A 130 -10.94 4.12 6.22
CA ALA A 130 -11.08 3.60 7.57
C ALA A 130 -10.42 2.22 7.72
N VAL A 131 -10.56 1.33 6.72
CA VAL A 131 -9.91 0.01 6.72
C VAL A 131 -8.38 0.16 6.61
N ASP A 132 -7.87 1.00 5.72
CA ASP A 132 -6.44 1.22 5.54
C ASP A 132 -5.82 1.90 6.78
N HIS A 133 -6.51 2.86 7.41
CA HIS A 133 -6.15 3.45 8.70
C HIS A 133 -6.20 2.44 9.84
N LEU A 134 -7.20 1.56 9.87
CA LEU A 134 -7.32 0.52 10.90
C LEU A 134 -6.22 -0.53 10.75
N LEU A 135 -5.90 -0.94 9.52
CA LEU A 135 -4.77 -1.81 9.21
C LEU A 135 -3.45 -1.17 9.62
N LEU A 136 -3.22 0.08 9.22
CA LEU A 136 -2.02 0.83 9.60
C LEU A 136 -1.90 0.99 11.11
N LYS A 137 -2.98 1.39 11.80
CA LYS A 137 -3.02 1.48 13.26
C LYS A 137 -2.70 0.14 13.90
N ASN A 138 -3.27 -0.95 13.40
CA ASN A 138 -3.03 -2.29 13.93
C ASN A 138 -1.55 -2.72 13.76
N VAL A 139 -0.96 -2.49 12.58
CA VAL A 139 0.47 -2.79 12.33
C VAL A 139 1.36 -1.99 13.26
N ILE A 140 1.09 -0.69 13.44
CA ILE A 140 1.85 0.16 14.37
C ILE A 140 1.66 -0.34 15.82
N THR A 141 0.45 -0.77 16.19
CA THR A 141 0.16 -1.28 17.55
C THR A 141 0.94 -2.55 17.84
N ILE A 142 0.97 -3.48 16.89
CA ILE A 142 1.78 -4.70 16.99
C ILE A 142 3.26 -4.33 17.13
N ALA A 143 3.76 -3.44 16.28
CA ALA A 143 5.15 -2.98 16.35
C ALA A 143 5.47 -2.32 17.70
N ALA A 144 4.60 -1.44 18.21
CA ALA A 144 4.76 -0.77 19.49
C ALA A 144 4.89 -1.76 20.65
N ARG A 145 4.00 -2.77 20.71
CA ARG A 145 4.06 -3.86 21.71
C ARG A 145 5.35 -4.65 21.65
N LEU A 146 5.88 -4.91 20.46
CA LEU A 146 7.17 -5.58 20.30
C LEU A 146 8.31 -4.70 20.83
N VAL A 147 8.30 -3.41 20.47
CA VAL A 147 9.31 -2.43 20.91
C VAL A 147 9.34 -2.29 22.44
N VAL A 148 8.20 -2.34 23.13
CA VAL A 148 8.16 -2.33 24.61
C VAL A 148 9.01 -3.44 25.21
N ARG A 149 9.02 -4.62 24.56
CA ARG A 149 9.74 -5.83 25.01
C ARG A 149 11.22 -5.85 24.62
N PHE A 150 11.68 -4.88 23.84
CA PHE A 150 13.08 -4.84 23.43
C PHE A 150 14.01 -4.52 24.61
N PRO A 151 15.26 -5.01 24.58
CA PRO A 151 16.28 -4.61 25.54
C PRO A 151 16.38 -3.09 25.62
N PRO A 152 16.56 -2.49 26.82
CA PRO A 152 16.47 -1.04 27.02
C PRO A 152 17.34 -0.23 26.05
N GLY A 153 18.56 -0.68 25.75
CA GLY A 153 19.45 0.00 24.81
C GLY A 153 18.99 -0.06 23.35
N GLN A 154 18.38 -1.16 22.92
CA GLN A 154 17.83 -1.30 21.55
C GLN A 154 16.54 -0.49 21.41
N ARG A 155 15.68 -0.55 22.43
CA ARG A 155 14.45 0.24 22.51
C ARG A 155 14.76 1.74 22.47
N ALA A 156 15.68 2.19 23.31
CA ALA A 156 16.07 3.60 23.34
C ALA A 156 16.68 4.06 22.01
N ALA A 157 17.58 3.28 21.41
CA ALA A 157 18.17 3.63 20.12
C ALA A 157 17.10 3.79 19.02
N LEU A 158 16.17 2.83 18.94
CA LEU A 158 15.07 2.85 17.98
C LEU A 158 14.13 4.04 18.20
N LEU A 159 13.71 4.29 19.44
CA LEU A 159 12.80 5.39 19.75
C LEU A 159 13.46 6.75 19.57
N THR A 160 14.77 6.89 19.82
CA THR A 160 15.51 8.12 19.52
C THR A 160 15.59 8.38 18.02
N ASP A 161 15.85 7.34 17.22
CA ASP A 161 15.83 7.45 15.75
C ASP A 161 14.44 7.84 15.24
N LEU A 162 13.40 7.16 15.72
CA LEU A 162 12.00 7.50 15.40
C LEU A 162 11.64 8.93 15.82
N ALA A 163 12.06 9.37 17.00
CA ALA A 163 11.81 10.74 17.47
C ALA A 163 12.56 11.79 16.63
N LEU A 164 13.72 11.45 16.06
CA LEU A 164 14.49 12.36 15.22
C LEU A 164 13.85 12.57 13.84
N ILE A 165 13.27 11.51 13.27
CA ILE A 165 12.59 11.59 11.97
C ILE A 165 11.11 11.97 12.08
N SER A 166 10.54 11.98 13.28
CA SER A 166 9.15 12.36 13.51
C SER A 166 8.98 13.87 13.47
N ASP A 167 7.99 14.34 12.73
CA ASP A 167 7.54 15.72 12.77
C ASP A 167 6.51 15.90 13.89
N PHE A 168 6.93 16.52 14.99
CA PHE A 168 6.08 16.81 16.13
C PHE A 168 5.30 18.11 15.91
N GLY A 169 4.20 18.01 15.18
CA GLY A 169 3.25 19.11 14.99
C GLY A 169 2.37 19.40 16.21
N GLU A 170 1.36 20.25 16.02
CA GLU A 170 0.36 20.57 17.04
C GLU A 170 -0.53 19.36 17.38
N GLN A 171 -0.81 18.50 16.40
CA GLN A 171 -1.56 17.26 16.59
C GLN A 171 -0.61 16.05 16.62
N PRO A 172 -0.79 15.11 17.58
CA PRO A 172 0.04 13.93 17.66
C PRO A 172 -0.21 13.02 16.45
N THR A 173 0.89 12.57 15.83
CA THR A 173 0.84 11.63 14.71
C THR A 173 0.23 10.28 15.12
N LEU A 174 -0.24 9.48 14.16
CA LEU A 174 -0.76 8.13 14.45
C LEU A 174 0.28 7.26 15.19
N LEU A 175 1.57 7.42 14.86
CA LEU A 175 2.67 6.75 15.55
C LEU A 175 2.76 7.18 17.02
N GLU A 176 2.70 8.48 17.30
CA GLU A 176 2.71 9.02 18.68
C GLU A 176 1.50 8.53 19.48
N GLN A 177 0.31 8.56 18.89
CA GLN A 177 -0.91 8.12 19.55
C GLN A 177 -0.80 6.65 19.97
N VAL A 178 -0.43 5.77 19.05
CA VAL A 178 -0.31 4.34 19.33
C VAL A 178 0.82 4.02 20.32
N LEU A 179 1.97 4.67 20.19
CA LEU A 179 3.06 4.49 21.17
C LEU A 179 2.64 4.95 22.56
N SER A 180 1.88 6.05 22.66
CA SER A 180 1.37 6.55 23.94
C SER A 180 0.36 5.62 24.60
N GLU A 181 -0.49 4.94 23.80
CA GLU A 181 -1.41 3.89 24.27
C GLU A 181 -0.63 2.72 24.92
N GLU A 182 0.58 2.43 24.45
CA GLU A 182 1.48 1.40 24.98
C GLU A 182 2.48 1.94 26.03
N GLY A 183 2.27 3.17 26.54
CA GLY A 183 3.07 3.79 27.58
C GLY A 183 4.43 4.35 27.14
N ILE A 184 4.63 4.54 25.83
CA ILE A 184 5.83 5.13 25.25
C ILE A 184 5.54 6.57 24.82
N HIS A 185 6.17 7.54 25.48
CA HIS A 185 6.13 8.93 25.07
C HIS A 185 7.29 9.25 24.14
N LEU A 186 7.06 9.24 22.81
CA LEU A 186 8.11 9.40 21.81
C LEU A 186 8.92 10.71 21.96
N ARG A 187 8.29 11.76 22.48
CA ARG A 187 8.92 13.06 22.74
C ARG A 187 10.05 13.00 23.77
N ASP A 188 10.00 12.05 24.71
CA ASP A 188 11.04 11.87 25.73
C ASP A 188 12.36 11.37 25.13
N TYR A 189 12.30 10.80 23.92
CA TYR A 189 13.45 10.26 23.19
C TYR A 189 14.08 11.27 22.23
N ARG A 190 13.60 12.52 22.22
CA ARG A 190 14.18 13.63 21.44
C ARG A 190 15.47 14.12 22.10
N GLN A 191 16.47 13.25 22.14
CA GLN A 191 17.79 13.57 22.64
C GLN A 191 18.74 13.81 21.46
N PRO A 192 19.65 14.79 21.55
CA PRO A 192 20.69 14.94 20.54
C PRO A 192 21.53 13.66 20.48
N LEU A 193 21.86 13.21 19.27
CA LEU A 193 22.71 12.03 19.10
C LEU A 193 24.06 12.26 19.80
N PRO A 194 24.66 11.22 20.41
CA PRO A 194 25.95 11.34 21.05
C PRO A 194 26.99 11.86 20.06
N ASP A 195 27.77 12.89 20.41
CA ASP A 195 28.79 13.45 19.51
C ASP A 195 30.08 12.61 19.45
N ASP A 196 30.34 11.83 20.49
CA ASP A 196 31.49 10.92 20.58
C ASP A 196 31.41 9.79 19.53
N PRO A 197 32.47 9.59 18.71
CA PRO A 197 32.51 8.51 17.70
C PRO A 197 32.25 7.11 18.27
N GLY A 198 32.72 6.83 19.50
CA GLY A 198 32.51 5.54 20.17
C GLY A 198 31.06 5.33 20.58
N ALA A 199 30.39 6.37 21.06
CA ALA A 199 28.96 6.36 21.36
C ALA A 199 28.09 6.28 20.10
N LYS A 200 28.46 6.97 19.00
CA LYS A 200 27.77 6.88 17.69
C LYS A 200 27.78 5.45 17.15
N ASN A 201 28.93 4.79 17.14
CA ASN A 201 29.05 3.43 16.64
C ASN A 201 28.23 2.43 17.47
N ARG A 202 28.22 2.57 18.80
CA ARG A 202 27.38 1.74 19.68
C ARG A 202 25.89 1.98 19.43
N HIS A 203 25.47 3.23 19.28
CA HIS A 203 24.09 3.58 18.97
C HIS A 203 23.65 3.00 17.61
N ALA A 204 24.46 3.16 16.56
CA ALA A 204 24.18 2.60 15.23
C ALA A 204 24.08 1.06 15.24
N ALA A 205 24.94 0.38 16.01
CA ALA A 205 24.86 -1.07 16.18
C ALA A 205 23.56 -1.50 16.87
N LEU A 206 23.18 -0.83 17.97
CA LEU A 206 21.94 -1.08 18.69
C LEU A 206 20.71 -0.83 17.81
N LEU A 207 20.72 0.25 17.02
CA LEU A 207 19.65 0.60 16.08
C LEU A 207 19.52 -0.45 14.97
N SER A 208 20.63 -0.88 14.36
CA SER A 208 20.62 -1.92 13.32
C SER A 208 20.05 -3.24 13.85
N ILE A 209 20.42 -3.63 15.07
CA ILE A 209 19.89 -4.83 15.71
C ILE A 209 18.39 -4.67 16.00
N ALA A 210 17.96 -3.51 16.51
CA ALA A 210 16.56 -3.23 16.80
C ALA A 210 15.68 -3.33 15.55
N TYR A 211 16.08 -2.70 14.43
CA TYR A 211 15.33 -2.80 13.16
C TYR A 211 15.30 -4.22 12.60
N LYS A 212 16.42 -4.97 12.66
CA LYS A 212 16.45 -6.38 12.24
C LYS A 212 15.51 -7.25 13.06
N ARG A 213 15.46 -7.02 14.38
CA ARG A 213 14.55 -7.72 15.28
C ARG A 213 13.10 -7.38 14.99
N LEU A 214 12.79 -6.09 14.85
CA LEU A 214 11.44 -5.62 14.53
C LEU A 214 10.94 -6.22 13.22
N ARG A 215 11.77 -6.21 12.17
CA ARG A 215 11.43 -6.84 10.89
C ARG A 215 11.14 -8.33 11.04
N LYS A 216 11.94 -9.07 11.81
CA LYS A 216 11.74 -10.51 12.02
C LYS A 216 10.44 -10.81 12.77
N GLU A 217 10.09 -9.98 13.75
CA GLU A 217 8.91 -10.21 14.61
C GLU A 217 7.61 -9.69 14.00
N VAL A 218 7.65 -8.73 13.06
CA VAL A 218 6.47 -8.23 12.34
C VAL A 218 6.14 -9.05 11.08
N SER A 219 7.10 -9.82 10.53
CA SER A 219 6.88 -10.71 9.38
C SER A 219 6.37 -12.12 9.75
N LEU A 220 6.01 -12.36 11.02
CA LEU A 220 5.38 -13.60 11.53
C LEU A 220 3.88 -13.38 11.73
#